data_AF-A0AAQ3RRG4-F1
#
_entry.id   AF-A0AAQ3RRG4-F1
#
_cell.length_a   1.000
_cell.length_b   1.000
_cell.length_c   1.000
_cell.angle_alpha   90.00
_cell.angle_beta   90.00
_cell.angle_gamma   90.00
#
_symmetry.space_group_name_H-M   'P 1'
#
loop_
_entity.id
_entity.type
_entity.pdbx_description
1 polymer ?
#
loop_
_entity_poly.entity_id
_entity_poly.type
_entity_poly.pdbx_seq_one_letter_code
_entity_poly.pdbx_strand_id
1 'polypeptide(L)'
;HAASQSFNDDTPVLLLITNQLRKDLSSTNEFEVSLALDLLSRIATLDLARDLTPEVFKLLSTSKVFVRKKAIAVVLRVFDKYPDAVRVCFKRLVENLESFDPLVVTAMI
;
A
#
# COMPACT_ATOMS: atom_id res chain seq x y z
N HIS A 1 27.65 -12.75 -1.94
CA HIS A 1 27.89 -13.24 -0.57
C HIS A 1 28.00 -12.16 0.52
N ALA A 2 28.01 -10.85 0.22
CA ALA A 2 27.97 -9.81 1.27
C ALA A 2 26.57 -9.61 1.87
N ALA A 3 25.51 -9.63 1.05
CA ALA A 3 24.14 -9.43 1.52
C ALA A 3 23.68 -10.50 2.53
N SER A 4 24.10 -11.77 2.36
CA SER A 4 23.79 -12.86 3.31
C SER A 4 24.58 -12.79 4.61
N GLN A 5 25.64 -11.97 4.68
CA GLN A 5 26.37 -11.71 5.93
C GLN A 5 25.82 -10.47 6.67
N SER A 6 25.24 -9.51 5.93
CA SER A 6 24.58 -8.32 6.50
C SER A 6 23.12 -8.57 6.90
N PHE A 7 22.44 -9.51 6.23
CA PHE A 7 21.07 -9.92 6.50
C PHE A 7 21.08 -11.41 6.86
N ASN A 8 20.97 -11.70 8.15
CA ASN A 8 20.81 -13.04 8.71
C ASN A 8 19.41 -13.17 9.35
N ASP A 9 19.05 -14.37 9.82
CA ASP A 9 17.74 -14.63 10.44
C ASP A 9 17.46 -13.76 11.69
N ASP A 10 18.50 -13.25 12.34
CA ASP A 10 18.39 -12.32 13.48
C ASP A 10 18.22 -10.85 13.06
N THR A 11 18.40 -10.54 11.77
CA THR A 11 18.27 -9.17 11.28
C THR A 11 16.79 -8.85 11.12
N PRO A 12 16.28 -7.75 11.72
CA PRO A 12 14.88 -7.37 11.60
C PRO A 12 14.63 -6.70 10.23
N VAL A 13 14.97 -7.38 9.14
CA VAL A 13 14.86 -6.92 7.75
C VAL A 13 13.43 -6.50 7.46
N LEU A 14 12.45 -7.25 7.98
CA LEU A 14 11.04 -6.90 7.88
C LEU A 14 10.72 -5.57 8.55
N LEU A 15 11.26 -5.26 9.73
CA LEU A 15 11.06 -3.96 10.38
C LEU A 15 11.71 -2.82 9.59
N LEU A 16 12.91 -3.04 9.04
CA LEU A 16 13.60 -2.05 8.21
C LEU A 16 12.82 -1.74 6.93
N ILE A 17 12.34 -2.79 6.24
CA ILE A 17 11.50 -2.66 5.04
C ILE A 17 10.19 -1.95 5.39
N THR A 18 9.54 -2.32 6.49
CA THR A 18 8.29 -1.68 6.94
C THR A 18 8.49 -0.20 7.21
N ASN A 19 9.55 0.16 7.93
CA ASN A 19 9.84 1.56 8.26
C ASN A 19 10.20 2.38 7.02
N GLN A 20 10.97 1.81 6.10
CA GLN A 20 11.32 2.47 4.85
C GLN A 20 10.10 2.68 3.97
N LEU A 21 9.25 1.65 3.79
CA LEU A 21 7.99 1.78 3.06
C LEU A 21 7.06 2.81 3.68
N ARG A 22 6.94 2.85 5.02
CA ARG A 22 6.14 3.87 5.72
C ARG A 22 6.61 5.29 5.39
N LYS A 23 7.93 5.50 5.37
CA LYS A 23 8.54 6.77 5.01
C LYS A 23 8.24 7.14 3.55
N ASP A 24 8.42 6.20 2.64
CA ASP A 24 8.23 6.43 1.20
C ASP A 24 6.74 6.68 0.85
N LEU A 25 5.82 5.96 1.50
CA LEU A 25 4.37 6.18 1.39
C LEU A 25 3.91 7.54 1.95
N SER A 26 4.70 8.12 2.86
CA SER A 26 4.46 9.44 3.45
C SER A 26 5.20 10.56 2.72
N SER A 27 5.91 10.26 1.62
CA SER A 27 6.67 11.25 0.86
C SER A 27 5.76 12.27 0.18
N THR A 28 6.27 13.49 0.04
CA THR A 28 5.62 14.53 -0.78
C THR A 28 5.78 14.26 -2.27
N ASN A 29 6.76 13.44 -2.65
CA ASN A 29 7.03 13.03 -4.02
C ASN A 29 6.09 11.90 -4.44
N GLU A 30 5.24 12.15 -5.44
CA GLU A 30 4.25 11.17 -5.90
C GLU A 30 4.86 9.95 -6.59
N PHE A 31 6.06 10.08 -7.16
CA PHE A 31 6.77 8.95 -7.76
C PHE A 31 7.29 7.99 -6.70
N GLU A 32 7.84 8.50 -5.60
CA GLU A 32 8.27 7.68 -4.46
C GLU A 32 7.09 6.93 -3.83
N VAL A 33 5.98 7.64 -3.60
CA VAL A 33 4.75 7.02 -3.08
C VAL A 33 4.23 5.96 -4.04
N SER A 34 4.24 6.24 -5.35
CA SER A 34 3.76 5.29 -6.37
C SER A 34 4.63 4.02 -6.43
N LEU A 35 5.95 4.18 -6.36
CA LEU A 35 6.89 3.05 -6.32
C LEU A 35 6.72 2.24 -5.03
N ALA A 36 6.53 2.90 -3.89
CA ALA A 36 6.28 2.24 -2.62
C ALA A 36 4.96 1.45 -2.63
N LEU A 37 3.90 2.01 -3.23
CA LEU A 37 2.63 1.31 -3.45
C LEU A 37 2.80 0.08 -4.37
N ASP A 38 3.52 0.22 -5.48
CA ASP A 38 3.78 -0.89 -6.39
C ASP A 38 4.62 -1.98 -5.71
N LEU A 39 5.63 -1.61 -4.92
CA LEU A 39 6.43 -2.55 -4.15
C LEU A 39 5.58 -3.28 -3.12
N LEU A 40 4.80 -2.54 -2.32
CA LEU A 40 3.90 -3.11 -1.31
C LEU A 40 2.93 -4.11 -1.95
N SER A 41 2.38 -3.83 -3.12
CA SER A 41 1.46 -4.76 -3.82
C SER A 41 2.09 -6.14 -4.14
N ARG A 42 3.43 -6.17 -4.29
CA ARG A 42 4.19 -7.38 -4.65
C ARG A 42 4.69 -8.13 -3.43
N ILE A 43 5.15 -7.42 -2.40
CA ILE A 43 5.78 -8.03 -1.22
C ILE A 43 4.86 -8.11 0.00
N ALA A 44 3.59 -7.71 -0.12
CA ALA A 44 2.64 -7.71 0.99
C ALA A 44 2.54 -9.07 1.67
N THR A 45 3.02 -9.12 2.91
CA THR A 45 2.74 -10.15 3.91
C THR A 45 1.62 -9.69 4.84
N LEU A 46 1.08 -10.57 5.69
CA LEU A 46 0.07 -10.19 6.69
C LEU A 46 0.58 -9.06 7.60
N ASP A 47 1.82 -9.16 8.09
CA ASP A 47 2.40 -8.14 8.98
C ASP A 47 2.60 -6.81 8.26
N LEU A 48 3.16 -6.83 7.05
CA LEU A 48 3.32 -5.61 6.24
C LEU A 48 1.98 -4.96 5.90
N ALA A 49 0.99 -5.78 5.51
CA ALA A 49 -0.35 -5.31 5.21
C ALA A 49 -0.97 -4.64 6.44
N ARG A 50 -0.94 -5.29 7.61
CA ARG A 50 -1.46 -4.73 8.86
C ARG A 50 -0.76 -3.43 9.25
N ASP A 51 0.58 -3.39 9.19
CA ASP A 51 1.37 -2.29 9.71
C ASP A 51 1.42 -1.06 8.80
N LEU A 52 1.14 -1.22 7.50
CA LEU A 52 1.12 -0.14 6.50
C LEU A 52 -0.29 0.23 6.03
N THR A 53 -1.32 -0.51 6.44
CA THR A 53 -2.73 -0.20 6.17
C THR A 53 -3.09 1.26 6.48
N PRO A 54 -2.69 1.85 7.64
CA PRO A 54 -3.05 3.23 7.97
C PRO A 54 -2.55 4.26 6.94
N GLU A 55 -1.34 4.07 6.42
CA GLU A 55 -0.69 4.92 5.42
C GLU A 55 -1.38 4.78 4.06
N VAL A 56 -1.67 3.55 3.64
CA VAL A 56 -2.42 3.31 2.40
C VAL A 56 -3.82 3.94 2.47
N PHE A 57 -4.50 3.86 3.63
CA PHE A 57 -5.81 4.50 3.81
C PHE A 57 -5.74 6.02 3.77
N LYS A 58 -4.66 6.64 4.28
CA LYS A 58 -4.46 8.09 4.12
C LYS A 58 -4.35 8.46 2.64
N LEU A 59 -3.63 7.66 1.85
CA LEU A 59 -3.45 7.88 0.42
C LEU A 59 -4.76 7.76 -0.39
N LEU A 60 -5.79 7.09 0.12
CA LEU A 60 -7.12 7.08 -0.52
C LEU A 60 -7.78 8.47 -0.56
N SER A 61 -7.44 9.40 0.34
CA SER A 61 -7.96 10.77 0.31
C SER A 61 -6.95 11.81 -0.14
N THR A 62 -5.87 11.38 -0.81
CA THR A 62 -4.99 12.35 -1.47
C THR A 62 -5.72 13.05 -2.61
N SER A 63 -5.44 14.35 -2.81
CA SER A 63 -5.91 15.09 -3.98
C SER A 63 -5.23 14.66 -5.28
N LYS A 64 -4.10 13.95 -5.18
CA LYS A 64 -3.33 13.42 -6.31
C LYS A 64 -4.01 12.21 -6.92
N VAL A 65 -4.78 12.45 -7.98
CA VAL A 65 -5.57 11.42 -8.67
C VAL A 65 -4.73 10.18 -9.00
N PHE A 66 -3.52 10.35 -9.52
CA PHE A 66 -2.64 9.23 -9.90
C PHE A 66 -2.27 8.32 -8.71
N VAL A 67 -1.87 8.92 -7.58
CA VAL A 67 -1.52 8.18 -6.36
C VAL A 67 -2.75 7.50 -5.77
N ARG A 68 -3.89 8.22 -5.72
CA ARG A 68 -5.15 7.67 -5.23
C ARG A 68 -5.57 6.42 -6.00
N LYS A 69 -5.41 6.46 -7.33
CA LYS A 69 -5.68 5.33 -8.22
C LYS A 69 -4.85 4.09 -7.84
N LYS A 70 -3.54 4.26 -7.65
CA LYS A 70 -2.66 3.17 -7.19
C LYS A 70 -3.00 2.68 -5.78
N ALA A 71 -3.34 3.60 -4.87
CA ALA A 71 -3.71 3.26 -3.50
C ALA A 71 -4.95 2.36 -3.45
N ILE A 72 -5.96 2.63 -4.28
CA ILE A 72 -7.16 1.78 -4.40
C ILE A 72 -6.79 0.34 -4.78
N ALA A 73 -5.94 0.16 -5.80
CA ALA A 73 -5.49 -1.16 -6.23
C ALA A 73 -4.72 -1.90 -5.11
N VAL A 74 -3.83 -1.18 -4.39
CA VAL A 74 -3.09 -1.75 -3.26
C VAL A 74 -4.02 -2.14 -2.11
N VAL A 75 -5.06 -1.36 -1.82
CA VAL A 75 -6.05 -1.70 -0.77
C VAL A 75 -6.76 -3.00 -1.07
N LEU A 76 -7.16 -3.22 -2.33
CA LEU A 76 -7.77 -4.49 -2.75
C LEU A 76 -6.83 -5.68 -2.50
N ARG A 77 -5.52 -5.49 -2.78
CA ARG A 77 -4.51 -6.52 -2.52
C ARG A 77 -4.24 -6.72 -1.02
N VAL A 78 -4.28 -5.66 -0.23
CA VAL A 78 -4.18 -5.72 1.23
C VAL A 78 -5.34 -6.53 1.81
N PHE A 79 -6.55 -6.41 1.28
CA PHE A 79 -7.71 -7.18 1.76
C PHE A 79 -7.57 -8.69 1.56
N ASP A 80 -6.88 -9.12 0.49
CA ASP A 80 -6.54 -10.53 0.26
C ASP A 80 -5.57 -11.07 1.32
N LYS A 81 -4.71 -10.21 1.90
CA LYS A 81 -3.76 -10.58 2.96
C LYS A 81 -4.28 -10.35 4.37
N TYR A 82 -5.06 -9.30 4.57
CA TYR A 82 -5.55 -8.82 5.86
C TYR A 82 -7.03 -8.41 5.72
N PRO A 83 -7.96 -9.39 5.76
CA PRO A 83 -9.38 -9.15 5.49
C PRO A 83 -10.06 -8.27 6.56
N ASP A 84 -9.50 -8.18 7.77
CA ASP A 84 -10.05 -7.33 8.82
C ASP A 84 -10.00 -5.83 8.46
N ALA A 85 -9.04 -5.42 7.62
CA ALA A 85 -8.96 -4.06 7.09
C ALA A 85 -10.17 -3.68 6.22
N VAL A 86 -10.85 -4.65 5.62
CA VAL A 86 -12.04 -4.41 4.77
C VAL A 86 -13.09 -3.65 5.56
N ARG A 87 -13.41 -4.12 6.77
CA ARG A 87 -14.49 -3.54 7.61
C ARG A 87 -14.27 -2.06 7.91
N VAL A 88 -13.01 -1.65 8.03
CA VAL A 88 -12.63 -0.28 8.38
C VAL A 88 -12.72 0.66 7.17
N CYS A 89 -12.36 0.17 5.97
CA CYS A 89 -12.19 1.02 4.80
C CYS A 89 -13.23 0.81 3.70
N PHE A 90 -14.09 -0.21 3.79
CA PHE A 90 -15.02 -0.57 2.73
C PHE A 90 -15.88 0.61 2.28
N LYS A 91 -16.50 1.33 3.22
CA LYS A 91 -17.32 2.51 2.92
C LYS A 91 -16.55 3.56 2.11
N ARG A 92 -15.37 3.92 2.60
CA ARG A 92 -14.51 4.92 1.95
C ARG A 92 -13.99 4.44 0.60
N LEU A 93 -13.72 3.15 0.45
CA LEU A 93 -13.31 2.57 -0.83
C LEU A 93 -14.43 2.70 -1.85
N VAL A 94 -15.67 2.35 -1.48
CA VAL A 94 -16.84 2.48 -2.36
C VAL A 94 -17.06 3.93 -2.77
N GLU A 95 -17.04 4.88 -1.83
CA GLU A 95 -17.15 6.32 -2.13
C GLU A 95 -16.05 6.80 -3.09
N ASN A 96 -14.82 6.29 -2.93
CA ASN A 96 -13.74 6.60 -3.86
C ASN A 96 -14.00 6.01 -5.24
N LEU A 97 -14.45 4.76 -5.35
CA LEU A 97 -14.76 4.10 -6.61
C LEU A 97 -15.90 4.78 -7.38
N GLU A 98 -16.95 5.21 -6.69
CA GLU A 98 -18.07 5.95 -7.28
C GLU A 98 -17.65 7.30 -7.86
N SER A 99 -16.58 7.90 -7.34
CA SER A 99 -16.02 9.15 -7.86
C SER A 99 -15.20 8.98 -9.14
N PHE A 100 -14.87 7.74 -9.53
CA PHE A 100 -14.13 7.45 -10.75
C PHE A 100 -15.05 6.98 -11.87
N ASP A 101 -14.68 7.34 -13.10
CA ASP A 101 -15.29 6.80 -14.31
C ASP A 101 -15.27 5.25 -14.25
N PRO A 102 -16.41 4.55 -14.52
CA PRO A 102 -16.49 3.09 -14.46
C PRO A 102 -15.40 2.35 -15.24
N LEU A 103 -14.92 2.95 -16.34
CA LEU A 103 -13.83 2.41 -17.15
C LEU A 103 -12.49 2.37 -16.41
N VAL A 104 -12.25 3.36 -15.53
CA VAL A 104 -11.03 3.44 -14.72
C VAL A 104 -11.04 2.39 -13.61
N VAL A 105 -12.21 2.14 -13.01
CA VAL A 105 -12.35 1.14 -11.94
C VAL A 105 -12.06 -0.26 -12.45
N THR A 106 -12.52 -0.57 -13.67
CA THR A 106 -12.33 -1.90 -14.28
C THR A 106 -10.86 -2.17 -14.64
N ALA A 107 -10.11 -1.13 -15.01
CA ALA A 107 -8.68 -1.24 -15.36
C ALA A 107 -7.74 -1.41 -14.14
N MET A 108 -8.27 -1.29 -12.92
CA MET A 108 -7.51 -1.45 -11.67
C MET A 108 -7.56 -2.86 -11.10
N ILE A 109 -8.46 -3.69 -11.60
CA ILE A 109 -8.68 -5.08 -11.18
C ILE A 109 -7.80 -6.01 -12.02
#